data_AF-W7SQ80-F1
#
_entry.id   AF-W7SQ80-F1
#
_cell.length_a   1.000
_cell.length_b   1.000
_cell.length_c   1.000
_cell.angle_alpha   90.00
_cell.angle_beta   90.00
_cell.angle_gamma   90.00
#
_symmetry.space_group_name_H-M   'P 1'
#
loop_
_entity.id
_entity.type
_entity.pdbx_description
1 polymer ?
#
loop_
_entity_poly.entity_id
_entity_poly.type
_entity_poly.pdbx_seq_one_letter_code
_entity_poly.pdbx_strand_id
1 'polypeptide(L)'
;MAPVTKTSSRLLVGAALAIVPLLGLAGVASADTQAVNYTCQGKAAGQTSNLTLQQNVDSTAPATVAPGGALTITLAPGVNTVPTAAGSFTVKSVKNMTLSVPVPANATVNSFSLSGGSGIGSATVAQVGNNIVTSVTGPINGGAQFQLPALTLNLTAGESGSITTTLAGTSLSDPGLKFTTTVSVFGFPIDAPTVCYPNPAPTLTTTTIG
;
A
#
# COMPACT_ATOMS: atom_id res chain seq x y z
N MET A 1 30.11 -79.36 15.87
CA MET A 1 29.81 -78.18 16.71
C MET A 1 29.58 -77.01 15.76
N ALA A 2 28.38 -76.42 15.77
CA ALA A 2 27.94 -75.34 14.87
C ALA A 2 28.57 -73.97 15.21
N PRO A 3 28.36 -72.85 14.47
CA PRO A 3 27.65 -72.67 13.19
C PRO A 3 28.34 -71.76 12.12
N VAL A 4 27.78 -71.88 10.91
CA VAL A 4 27.55 -70.95 9.77
C VAL A 4 27.73 -69.43 10.00
N THR A 5 28.34 -68.75 9.01
CA THR A 5 27.81 -67.46 8.48
C THR A 5 28.05 -67.29 6.96
N LYS A 6 26.96 -67.07 6.21
CA LYS A 6 26.85 -66.64 4.80
C LYS A 6 27.48 -65.24 4.59
N THR A 7 27.84 -64.75 3.39
CA THR A 7 26.94 -64.15 2.35
C THR A 7 27.84 -63.64 1.20
N SER A 8 27.74 -64.16 -0.04
CA SER A 8 27.04 -63.61 -1.24
C SER A 8 27.32 -62.11 -1.51
N SER A 9 28.03 -61.74 -2.57
CA SER A 9 27.66 -61.65 -4.01
C SER A 9 27.27 -60.23 -4.46
N ARG A 10 28.03 -59.76 -5.46
CA ARG A 10 27.65 -58.93 -6.63
C ARG A 10 27.39 -57.42 -6.46
N LEU A 11 28.32 -56.65 -7.06
CA LEU A 11 28.13 -55.62 -8.10
C LEU A 11 26.77 -54.92 -8.18
N LEU A 12 26.76 -53.58 -8.12
CA LEU A 12 26.12 -52.71 -9.12
C LEU A 12 26.50 -51.23 -8.92
N VAL A 13 26.71 -50.58 -10.07
CA VAL A 13 26.93 -49.15 -10.31
C VAL A 13 25.75 -48.31 -9.80
N GLY A 14 26.02 -47.11 -9.29
CA GLY A 14 24.97 -46.14 -8.96
C GLY A 14 25.53 -44.73 -8.78
N ALA A 15 25.56 -43.95 -9.86
CA ALA A 15 25.80 -42.52 -9.81
C ALA A 15 24.67 -41.86 -9.00
N ALA A 16 24.96 -41.38 -7.79
CA ALA A 16 24.03 -40.60 -7.01
C ALA A 16 24.01 -39.16 -7.55
N LEU A 17 23.08 -38.89 -8.45
CA LEU A 17 22.59 -37.55 -8.74
C LEU A 17 21.99 -36.98 -7.44
N ALA A 18 22.72 -36.08 -6.79
CA ALA A 18 22.19 -35.27 -5.72
C ALA A 18 21.15 -34.31 -6.32
N ILE A 19 19.86 -34.64 -6.17
CA ILE A 19 18.75 -33.74 -6.44
C ILE A 19 18.79 -32.67 -5.34
N VAL A 20 19.33 -31.51 -5.68
CA VAL A 20 19.22 -30.31 -4.83
C VAL A 20 17.76 -29.86 -4.88
N PRO A 21 17.05 -29.76 -3.74
CA PRO A 21 15.77 -29.08 -3.72
C PRO A 21 16.04 -27.60 -4.03
N LEU A 22 15.67 -27.16 -5.23
CA LEU A 22 15.46 -25.75 -5.53
C LEU A 22 14.29 -25.27 -4.64
N LEU A 23 14.61 -24.86 -3.42
CA LEU A 23 13.79 -23.93 -2.67
C LEU A 23 13.70 -22.67 -3.54
N GLY A 24 12.64 -22.58 -4.34
CA GLY A 24 12.33 -21.42 -5.14
C GLY A 24 12.27 -20.21 -4.23
N LEU A 25 13.28 -19.34 -4.31
CA LEU A 25 13.14 -17.99 -3.84
C LEU A 25 12.01 -17.38 -4.68
N ALA A 26 10.80 -17.34 -4.12
CA ALA A 26 9.76 -16.44 -4.61
C ALA A 26 10.35 -15.03 -4.47
N GLY A 27 11.01 -14.57 -5.53
CA GLY A 27 11.61 -13.24 -5.55
C GLY A 27 10.52 -12.23 -5.32
N VAL A 28 10.68 -11.39 -4.30
CA VAL A 28 9.97 -10.12 -4.18
C VAL A 28 10.40 -9.26 -5.37
N ALA A 29 9.70 -9.39 -6.48
CA ALA A 29 10.18 -8.89 -7.75
C ALA A 29 9.57 -7.54 -8.15
N SER A 30 8.93 -6.86 -7.20
CA SER A 30 8.75 -5.41 -7.25
C SER A 30 8.78 -4.88 -5.84
N ALA A 31 9.95 -4.45 -5.36
CA ALA A 31 10.09 -3.50 -4.25
C ALA A 31 10.60 -2.22 -4.89
N ASP A 32 9.71 -1.26 -5.10
CA ASP A 32 10.07 -0.01 -5.75
C ASP A 32 9.39 1.16 -5.01
N THR A 33 10.05 2.31 -5.00
CA THR A 33 9.57 3.52 -4.35
C THR A 33 8.95 4.42 -5.41
N GLN A 34 7.63 4.58 -5.40
CA GLN A 34 6.95 5.46 -6.34
C GLN A 34 6.63 6.81 -5.69
N ALA A 35 6.98 7.90 -6.38
CA ALA A 35 6.49 9.22 -6.05
C ALA A 35 5.06 9.40 -6.60
N VAL A 36 4.08 9.43 -5.70
CA VAL A 36 2.68 9.70 -6.05
C VAL A 36 2.42 11.20 -5.92
N ASN A 37 2.02 11.81 -7.03
CA ASN A 37 1.60 13.21 -7.05
C ASN A 37 0.08 13.29 -7.02
N TYR A 38 -0.47 13.96 -6.01
CA TYR A 38 -1.88 14.22 -5.87
C TYR A 38 -2.22 15.64 -6.29
N THR A 39 -3.27 15.77 -7.10
CA THR A 39 -3.98 17.03 -7.29
C THR A 39 -5.02 17.15 -6.19
N CYS A 40 -4.94 18.23 -5.41
CA CYS A 40 -5.77 18.45 -4.25
C CYS A 40 -6.53 19.78 -4.33
N GLN A 41 -7.71 19.82 -3.74
CA GLN A 41 -8.50 21.03 -3.57
C GLN A 41 -9.03 21.12 -2.14
N GLY A 42 -8.69 22.20 -1.45
CA GLY A 42 -9.24 22.58 -0.16
C GLY A 42 -10.25 23.71 -0.28
N LYS A 43 -11.30 23.70 0.54
CA LYS A 43 -12.31 24.78 0.60
C LYS A 43 -12.50 25.28 2.02
N ALA A 44 -12.37 26.58 2.24
CA ALA A 44 -12.55 27.21 3.55
C ALA A 44 -13.13 28.62 3.40
N ALA A 45 -14.09 29.00 4.24
CA ALA A 45 -14.67 30.34 4.27
C ALA A 45 -15.11 30.88 2.88
N GLY A 46 -15.70 30.00 2.05
CA GLY A 46 -16.11 30.33 0.67
C GLY A 46 -14.98 30.41 -0.35
N GLN A 47 -13.72 30.33 0.08
CA GLN A 47 -12.54 30.30 -0.78
C GLN A 47 -12.16 28.87 -1.16
N THR A 48 -11.61 28.72 -2.36
CA THR A 48 -11.07 27.45 -2.85
C THR A 48 -9.57 27.60 -3.13
N SER A 49 -8.77 26.61 -2.76
CA SER A 49 -7.34 26.58 -3.06
C SER A 49 -6.96 25.21 -3.62
N ASN A 50 -6.28 25.23 -4.77
CA ASN A 50 -5.71 24.04 -5.36
C ASN A 50 -4.26 23.91 -4.90
N LEU A 51 -3.84 22.70 -4.57
CA LEU A 51 -2.47 22.40 -4.16
C LEU A 51 -2.07 21.03 -4.70
N THR A 52 -0.77 20.80 -4.74
CA THR A 52 -0.22 19.47 -5.01
C THR A 52 0.32 18.88 -3.72
N LEU A 53 0.11 17.59 -3.54
CA LEU A 53 0.70 16.81 -2.45
C LEU A 53 1.54 15.71 -3.08
N GLN A 54 2.82 15.65 -2.75
CA GLN A 54 3.66 14.54 -3.13
C GLN A 54 3.82 13.57 -1.95
N GLN A 55 3.72 12.28 -2.24
CA GLN A 55 3.87 11.21 -1.26
C GLN A 55 4.68 10.08 -1.90
N ASN A 56 5.79 9.70 -1.29
CA ASN A 56 6.50 8.49 -1.69
C ASN A 56 5.79 7.27 -1.09
N VAL A 57 5.69 6.20 -1.86
CA VAL A 57 5.12 4.93 -1.42
C VAL A 57 6.10 3.82 -1.80
N ASP A 58 6.60 3.11 -0.79
CA ASP A 58 7.37 1.89 -0.97
C ASP A 58 6.39 0.74 -1.14
N SER A 59 6.35 0.17 -2.33
CA SER A 59 5.37 -0.87 -2.67
C SER A 59 6.06 -2.19 -2.93
N THR A 60 5.55 -3.28 -2.33
CA THR A 60 6.08 -4.63 -2.51
C THR A 60 5.03 -5.63 -3.01
N ALA A 61 5.39 -6.46 -3.99
CA ALA A 61 4.61 -7.60 -4.48
C ALA A 61 5.52 -8.63 -5.18
N PRO A 62 5.11 -9.91 -5.30
CA PRO A 62 5.80 -10.87 -6.17
C PRO A 62 5.64 -10.48 -7.65
N ALA A 63 6.61 -10.81 -8.52
CA ALA A 63 6.44 -10.56 -9.97
C ALA A 63 5.47 -11.54 -10.62
N THR A 64 5.43 -12.78 -10.13
CA THR A 64 4.56 -13.83 -10.67
C THR A 64 3.84 -14.56 -9.55
N VAL A 65 2.66 -15.08 -9.87
CA VAL A 65 1.88 -15.96 -9.00
C VAL A 65 1.17 -16.98 -9.87
N ALA A 66 1.09 -18.23 -9.41
CA ALA A 66 0.31 -19.24 -10.11
C ALA A 66 -1.20 -18.89 -10.08
N PRO A 67 -1.99 -19.36 -11.06
CA PRO A 67 -3.44 -19.27 -11.01
C PRO A 67 -4.01 -19.82 -9.68
N GLY A 68 -4.91 -19.07 -9.04
CA GLY A 68 -5.44 -19.42 -7.71
C GLY A 68 -4.42 -19.33 -6.56
N GLY A 69 -3.19 -18.90 -6.82
CA GLY A 69 -2.13 -18.78 -5.83
C GLY A 69 -2.33 -17.61 -4.87
N ALA A 70 -1.80 -17.75 -3.65
CA ALA A 70 -1.78 -16.66 -2.69
C ALA A 70 -0.65 -15.67 -3.02
N LEU A 71 -0.94 -14.38 -2.84
CA LEU A 71 0.04 -13.31 -2.94
C LEU A 71 -0.19 -12.24 -1.86
N THR A 72 0.89 -11.57 -1.48
CA THR A 72 0.85 -10.46 -0.53
C THR A 72 1.37 -9.20 -1.20
N ILE A 73 0.63 -8.11 -1.04
CA ILE A 73 1.01 -6.78 -1.51
C ILE A 73 1.14 -5.87 -0.29
N THR A 74 2.26 -5.16 -0.17
CA THR A 74 2.45 -4.16 0.90
C THR A 74 2.63 -2.79 0.28
N LEU A 75 1.89 -1.80 0.77
CA LEU A 75 2.01 -0.41 0.38
C LEU A 75 2.41 0.39 1.63
N ALA A 76 3.63 0.91 1.66
CA ALA A 76 4.18 1.63 2.79
C ALA A 76 4.45 3.10 2.43
N PRO A 77 3.57 4.03 2.81
CA PRO A 77 3.85 5.45 2.60
C PRO A 77 5.10 5.90 3.38
N GLY A 78 5.98 6.63 2.71
CA GLY A 78 7.13 7.28 3.33
C GLY A 78 6.73 8.40 4.29
N VAL A 79 7.70 8.89 5.07
CA VAL A 79 7.51 10.03 5.96
C VAL A 79 7.15 11.28 5.15
N ASN A 80 6.18 12.06 5.63
CA ASN A 80 5.77 13.33 5.06
C ASN A 80 5.68 14.40 6.15
N THR A 81 5.62 15.66 5.75
CA THR A 81 5.49 16.80 6.68
C THR A 81 4.22 17.56 6.35
N VAL A 82 3.37 17.80 7.36
CA VAL A 82 2.24 18.71 7.17
C VAL A 82 2.82 20.11 6.94
N PRO A 83 2.50 20.79 5.83
CA PRO A 83 3.01 22.13 5.61
C PRO A 83 2.51 23.09 6.69
N THR A 84 3.29 24.12 7.02
CA THR A 84 2.87 25.17 7.96
C THR A 84 1.97 26.22 7.31
N ALA A 85 1.89 26.23 5.98
CA ALA A 85 1.07 27.15 5.20
C ALA A 85 0.48 26.47 3.95
N ALA A 86 -0.70 26.92 3.53
CA ALA A 86 -1.35 26.55 2.29
C ALA A 86 -1.97 27.81 1.67
N GLY A 87 -1.36 28.31 0.59
CA GLY A 87 -1.68 29.64 0.07
C GLY A 87 -1.33 30.73 1.09
N SER A 88 -2.26 31.64 1.37
CA SER A 88 -2.11 32.70 2.38
C SER A 88 -2.50 32.27 3.81
N PHE A 89 -2.92 31.02 4.00
CA PHE A 89 -3.41 30.53 5.28
C PHE A 89 -2.35 29.75 6.05
N THR A 90 -2.25 29.98 7.36
CA THR A 90 -1.44 29.14 8.26
C THR A 90 -2.18 27.83 8.52
N VAL A 91 -1.52 26.71 8.27
CA VAL A 91 -2.04 25.37 8.57
C VAL A 91 -1.78 25.07 10.05
N LYS A 92 -2.84 24.76 10.78
CA LYS A 92 -2.78 24.39 12.21
C LYS A 92 -2.69 22.89 12.39
N SER A 93 -3.51 22.13 11.66
CA SER A 93 -3.50 20.68 11.74
C SER A 93 -4.21 20.01 10.56
N VAL A 94 -3.96 18.72 10.35
CA VAL A 94 -4.71 17.83 9.47
C VAL A 94 -5.37 16.72 10.30
N LYS A 95 -6.62 16.38 9.99
CA LYS A 95 -7.41 15.35 10.70
C LYS A 95 -8.36 14.62 9.74
N ASN A 96 -8.95 13.52 10.20
CA ASN A 96 -9.96 12.73 9.49
C ASN A 96 -9.53 12.35 8.07
N MET A 97 -8.30 11.85 7.94
CA MET A 97 -7.76 11.47 6.65
C MET A 97 -8.26 10.08 6.26
N THR A 98 -8.68 9.91 5.02
CA THR A 98 -9.06 8.62 4.44
C THR A 98 -8.34 8.41 3.12
N LEU A 99 -7.61 7.31 2.99
CA LEU A 99 -6.95 6.87 1.76
C LEU A 99 -7.63 5.60 1.26
N SER A 100 -8.04 5.58 -0.01
CA SER A 100 -8.71 4.44 -0.64
C SER A 100 -7.80 3.76 -1.65
N VAL A 101 -7.71 2.43 -1.54
CA VAL A 101 -6.98 1.55 -2.46
C VAL A 101 -8.00 0.58 -3.06
N PRO A 102 -8.24 0.60 -4.39
CA PRO A 102 -9.15 -0.36 -4.99
C PRO A 102 -8.58 -1.78 -4.88
N VAL A 103 -9.45 -2.76 -4.70
CA VAL A 103 -9.07 -4.16 -4.84
C VAL A 103 -8.60 -4.38 -6.28
N PRO A 104 -7.37 -4.90 -6.50
CA PRO A 104 -6.86 -5.15 -7.84
C PRO A 104 -7.77 -6.09 -8.63
N ALA A 105 -7.92 -5.84 -9.93
CA ALA A 105 -8.56 -6.80 -10.82
C ALA A 105 -7.79 -8.12 -10.85
N ASN A 106 -8.47 -9.21 -11.22
CA ASN A 106 -7.92 -10.57 -11.24
C ASN A 106 -7.38 -11.06 -9.88
N ALA A 107 -7.86 -10.48 -8.79
CA ALA A 107 -7.54 -10.92 -7.44
C ALA A 107 -8.76 -10.78 -6.52
N THR A 108 -8.83 -11.66 -5.51
CA THR A 108 -9.80 -11.55 -4.42
C THR A 108 -9.07 -11.28 -3.11
N VAL A 109 -9.60 -10.35 -2.30
CA VAL A 109 -9.02 -10.05 -0.98
C VAL A 109 -9.40 -11.13 0.02
N ASN A 110 -8.40 -11.73 0.64
CA ASN A 110 -8.59 -12.67 1.75
C ASN A 110 -8.57 -11.93 3.10
N SER A 111 -7.60 -11.02 3.27
CA SER A 111 -7.45 -10.20 4.46
C SER A 111 -6.61 -8.95 4.17
N PHE A 112 -6.69 -7.97 5.08
CA PHE A 112 -5.90 -6.75 5.05
C PHE A 112 -5.55 -6.31 6.46
N SER A 113 -4.41 -5.64 6.62
CA SER A 113 -3.95 -5.14 7.92
C SER A 113 -3.12 -3.87 7.78
N LEU A 114 -3.01 -3.14 8.88
CA LEU A 114 -2.12 -1.99 9.02
C LEU A 114 -0.98 -2.34 9.97
N SER A 115 0.21 -1.81 9.69
CA SER A 115 1.36 -1.90 10.59
C SER A 115 2.17 -0.61 10.60
N GLY A 116 2.83 -0.31 11.72
CA GLY A 116 3.63 0.90 11.88
C GLY A 116 2.79 2.19 11.85
N GLY A 117 3.33 3.23 11.22
CA GLY A 117 2.79 4.58 11.26
C GLY A 117 3.26 5.37 12.48
N SER A 118 3.37 6.69 12.34
CA SER A 118 3.88 7.59 13.38
C SER A 118 3.31 9.00 13.23
N GLY A 119 3.08 9.70 14.35
CA GLY A 119 2.61 11.11 14.32
C GLY A 119 1.17 11.30 13.83
N ILE A 120 0.35 10.24 13.77
CA ILE A 120 -0.97 10.23 13.09
C ILE A 120 -2.19 10.06 14.02
N GLY A 121 -1.97 9.84 15.33
CA GLY A 121 -3.04 9.41 16.23
C GLY A 121 -3.43 7.94 15.99
N SER A 122 -4.73 7.65 15.89
CA SER A 122 -5.24 6.29 15.61
C SER A 122 -5.47 6.05 14.13
N ALA A 123 -5.23 4.83 13.67
CA ALA A 123 -5.50 4.39 12.32
C ALA A 123 -6.33 3.10 12.29
N THR A 124 -7.26 3.01 11.35
CA THR A 124 -8.10 1.83 11.12
C THR A 124 -8.17 1.50 9.63
N VAL A 125 -8.46 0.26 9.29
CA VAL A 125 -8.67 -0.17 7.90
C VAL A 125 -9.97 -0.97 7.80
N ALA A 126 -10.73 -0.74 6.74
CA ALA A 126 -11.94 -1.48 6.44
C ALA A 126 -12.14 -1.59 4.93
N GLN A 127 -12.84 -2.63 4.48
CA GLN A 127 -13.32 -2.72 3.11
C GLN A 127 -14.65 -1.99 2.99
N VAL A 128 -14.75 -1.06 2.04
CA VAL A 128 -15.95 -0.30 1.71
C VAL A 128 -16.21 -0.44 0.22
N GLY A 129 -17.24 -1.23 -0.14
CA GLY A 129 -17.46 -1.62 -1.53
C GLY A 129 -16.26 -2.38 -2.09
N ASN A 130 -15.72 -1.92 -3.23
CA ASN A 130 -14.54 -2.51 -3.86
C ASN A 130 -13.21 -1.85 -3.41
N ASN A 131 -13.21 -1.01 -2.37
CA ASN A 131 -12.02 -0.32 -1.91
C ASN A 131 -11.64 -0.75 -0.49
N ILE A 132 -10.33 -0.85 -0.25
CA ILE A 132 -9.74 -0.93 1.08
C ILE A 132 -9.44 0.50 1.52
N VAL A 133 -10.10 0.94 2.59
CA VAL A 133 -10.05 2.33 3.07
C VAL A 133 -9.29 2.38 4.39
N THR A 134 -8.14 3.05 4.36
CA THR A 134 -7.36 3.39 5.55
C THR A 134 -7.84 4.73 6.07
N SER A 135 -8.25 4.78 7.34
CA SER A 135 -8.70 5.99 8.02
C SER A 135 -7.74 6.35 9.15
N VAL A 136 -7.44 7.64 9.27
CA VAL A 136 -6.55 8.21 10.30
C VAL A 136 -7.27 9.38 10.95
N THR A 137 -7.43 9.32 12.27
CA THR A 137 -8.19 10.33 13.00
C THR A 137 -7.45 11.66 13.10
N GLY A 138 -6.13 11.63 13.34
CA GLY A 138 -5.36 12.83 13.72
C GLY A 138 -5.76 13.34 15.12
N PRO A 139 -5.50 14.62 15.46
CA PRO A 139 -4.91 15.65 14.60
C PRO A 139 -3.38 15.50 14.45
N ILE A 140 -2.87 15.89 13.28
CA ILE A 140 -1.45 16.02 12.96
C ILE A 140 -1.15 17.50 12.85
N ASN A 141 -0.25 18.04 13.68
CA ASN A 141 0.02 19.47 13.72
C ASN A 141 0.70 19.98 12.44
N GLY A 142 0.44 21.24 12.07
CA GLY A 142 1.17 21.93 11.02
C GLY A 142 2.67 21.97 11.34
N GLY A 143 3.51 21.63 10.36
CA GLY A 143 4.96 21.50 10.51
C GLY A 143 5.43 20.17 11.13
N ALA A 144 4.52 19.32 11.59
CA ALA A 144 4.90 18.01 12.13
C ALA A 144 5.19 17.00 11.01
N GLN A 145 6.18 16.16 11.25
CA GLN A 145 6.40 14.95 10.46
C GLN A 145 5.40 13.87 10.88
N PHE A 146 4.95 13.10 9.91
CA PHE A 146 4.08 11.95 10.12
C PHE A 146 4.40 10.86 9.10
N GLN A 147 4.05 9.63 9.44
CA GLN A 147 4.10 8.51 8.52
C GLN A 147 2.79 7.73 8.62
N LEU A 148 2.17 7.45 7.48
CA LEU A 148 0.98 6.62 7.44
C LEU A 148 1.36 5.14 7.66
N PRO A 149 0.48 4.32 8.24
CA PRO A 149 0.76 2.90 8.42
C PRO A 149 0.91 2.22 7.06
N ALA A 150 1.74 1.19 7.01
CA ALA A 150 1.82 0.32 5.84
C ALA A 150 0.56 -0.54 5.75
N LEU A 151 -0.06 -0.56 4.56
CA LEU A 151 -1.20 -1.41 4.24
C LEU A 151 -0.69 -2.72 3.64
N THR A 152 -1.02 -3.84 4.27
CA THR A 152 -0.76 -5.17 3.72
C THR A 152 -2.07 -5.80 3.25
N LEU A 153 -2.09 -6.27 2.00
CA LEU A 153 -3.20 -7.00 1.38
C LEU A 153 -2.76 -8.45 1.14
N ASN A 154 -3.51 -9.40 1.64
CA ASN A 154 -3.35 -10.81 1.30
C ASN A 154 -4.45 -11.20 0.33
N LEU A 155 -4.05 -11.62 -0.87
CA LEU A 155 -4.93 -11.84 -2.00
C LEU A 155 -4.83 -13.29 -2.49
N THR A 156 -5.86 -13.72 -3.22
CA THR A 156 -5.84 -14.92 -4.06
C THR A 156 -5.90 -14.48 -5.52
N ALA A 157 -4.97 -14.94 -6.33
CA ALA A 157 -4.93 -14.68 -7.77
C ALA A 157 -6.09 -15.34 -8.50
N GLY A 158 -6.55 -14.71 -9.58
CA GLY A 158 -7.48 -15.31 -10.54
C GLY A 158 -6.78 -16.32 -11.46
N GLU A 159 -7.41 -16.59 -12.60
CA GLU A 159 -6.97 -17.62 -13.55
C GLU A 159 -5.79 -17.19 -14.43
N SER A 160 -5.76 -15.93 -14.88
CA SER A 160 -4.72 -15.41 -15.78
C SER A 160 -4.72 -13.88 -15.81
N GLY A 161 -3.69 -13.29 -16.42
CA GLY A 161 -3.58 -11.85 -16.63
C GLY A 161 -2.60 -11.19 -15.69
N SER A 162 -2.91 -9.96 -15.27
CA SER A 162 -2.08 -9.20 -14.33
C SER A 162 -2.90 -8.66 -13.17
N ILE A 163 -2.27 -8.61 -12.01
CA ILE A 163 -2.78 -8.02 -10.78
C ILE A 163 -1.99 -6.73 -10.58
N THR A 164 -2.66 -5.60 -10.83
CA THR A 164 -2.03 -4.28 -10.74
C THR A 164 -2.65 -3.49 -9.58
N THR A 165 -1.79 -3.03 -8.68
CA THR A 165 -2.22 -2.19 -7.55
C THR A 165 -2.06 -0.71 -7.91
N THR A 166 -3.09 0.07 -7.62
CA THR A 166 -3.13 1.52 -7.84
C THR A 166 -3.74 2.21 -6.61
N LEU A 167 -3.92 3.53 -6.69
CA LEU A 167 -4.65 4.31 -5.71
C LEU A 167 -5.98 4.76 -6.31
N ALA A 168 -7.01 4.85 -5.47
CA ALA A 168 -8.31 5.30 -5.95
C ALA A 168 -8.27 6.79 -6.36
N GLY A 169 -9.35 7.20 -7.03
CA GLY A 169 -9.63 8.58 -7.38
C GLY A 169 -9.14 8.98 -8.76
N THR A 170 -10.01 9.65 -9.49
CA THR A 170 -9.79 10.07 -10.87
C THR A 170 -10.00 11.57 -11.07
N SER A 171 -10.64 12.24 -10.11
CA SER A 171 -10.97 13.67 -10.19
C SER A 171 -11.27 14.25 -8.80
N LEU A 172 -11.52 15.56 -8.72
CA LEU A 172 -11.95 16.20 -7.46
C LEU A 172 -13.36 15.76 -7.02
N SER A 173 -14.22 15.31 -7.94
CA SER A 173 -15.54 14.74 -7.66
C SER A 173 -15.51 13.25 -7.32
N ASP A 174 -14.44 12.56 -7.71
CA ASP A 174 -14.15 11.15 -7.37
C ASP A 174 -12.73 11.07 -6.75
N PRO A 175 -12.57 11.50 -5.49
CA PRO A 175 -11.26 11.54 -4.84
C PRO A 175 -10.90 10.21 -4.17
N GLY A 176 -9.61 9.85 -4.20
CA GLY A 176 -9.08 8.69 -3.49
C GLY A 176 -8.45 9.00 -2.14
N LEU A 177 -8.13 10.28 -1.91
CA LEU A 177 -7.63 10.78 -0.64
C LEU A 177 -8.51 11.95 -0.19
N LYS A 178 -8.95 11.91 1.07
CA LYS A 178 -9.69 13.00 1.71
C LYS A 178 -9.07 13.30 3.07
N PHE A 179 -9.12 14.55 3.50
CA PHE A 179 -8.78 14.95 4.86
C PHE A 179 -9.39 16.31 5.16
N THR A 180 -9.36 16.73 6.43
CA THR A 180 -9.73 18.08 6.85
C THR A 180 -8.52 18.81 7.35
N THR A 181 -8.21 19.96 6.74
CA THR A 181 -7.13 20.84 7.21
C THR A 181 -7.73 21.94 8.05
N THR A 182 -7.33 22.07 9.31
CA THR A 182 -7.67 23.26 10.10
C THR A 182 -6.66 24.35 9.76
N VAL A 183 -7.15 25.48 9.26
CA VAL A 183 -6.34 26.66 8.89
C VAL A 183 -6.72 27.85 9.75
N SER A 184 -5.82 28.82 9.89
CA SER A 184 -6.07 30.07 10.60
C SER A 184 -6.44 31.18 9.61
N VAL A 185 -7.65 31.72 9.72
CA VAL A 185 -8.16 32.84 8.89
C VAL A 185 -8.46 34.01 9.82
N PHE A 186 -7.75 35.14 9.65
CA PHE A 186 -7.84 36.30 10.56
C PHE A 186 -7.72 35.95 12.06
N GLY A 187 -6.90 34.96 12.39
CA GLY A 187 -6.67 34.48 13.76
C GLY A 187 -7.69 33.45 14.27
N PHE A 188 -8.72 33.12 13.50
CA PHE A 188 -9.72 32.11 13.87
C PHE A 188 -9.47 30.77 13.14
N PRO A 189 -9.59 29.62 13.84
CA PRO A 189 -9.46 28.32 13.21
C PRO A 189 -10.71 28.02 12.37
N ILE A 190 -10.49 27.65 11.10
CA ILE A 190 -11.52 27.23 10.16
C ILE A 190 -11.13 25.88 9.58
N ASP A 191 -12.08 24.94 9.54
CA ASP A 191 -11.89 23.66 8.89
C ASP A 191 -12.04 23.78 7.38
N ALA A 192 -11.06 23.22 6.67
CA ALA A 192 -10.97 23.18 5.22
C ALA A 192 -11.02 21.73 4.74
N PRO A 193 -12.20 21.18 4.43
CA PRO A 193 -12.31 19.89 3.77
C PRO A 193 -11.48 19.89 2.49
N THR A 194 -10.61 18.89 2.37
CA THR A 194 -9.68 18.73 1.27
C THR A 194 -9.89 17.38 0.61
N VAL A 195 -9.99 17.39 -0.70
CA VAL A 195 -10.12 16.19 -1.53
C VAL A 195 -8.98 16.14 -2.54
N CYS A 196 -8.48 14.94 -2.79
CA CYS A 196 -7.30 14.71 -3.60
C CYS A 196 -7.49 13.45 -4.46
N TYR A 197 -6.91 13.49 -5.65
CA TYR A 197 -6.78 12.32 -6.51
C TYR A 197 -5.37 12.27 -7.10
N PRO A 198 -4.80 11.07 -7.29
CA PRO A 198 -3.50 10.94 -7.93
C PRO A 198 -3.57 11.37 -9.40
N ASN A 199 -2.60 12.17 -9.85
CA ASN A 199 -2.50 12.59 -11.25
C ASN A 199 -1.03 12.68 -11.71
N PRO A 200 -0.58 11.83 -12.66
CA PRO A 200 -1.33 10.70 -13.25
C PRO A 200 -1.64 9.61 -12.21
N ALA A 201 -2.58 8.71 -12.55
CA ALA A 201 -2.86 7.54 -11.71
C ALA A 201 -1.61 6.63 -11.65
N PRO A 202 -1.10 6.26 -10.45
CA PRO A 202 0.12 5.48 -10.32
C PRO A 202 -0.15 4.00 -10.52
N THR A 203 0.82 3.30 -11.09
CA THR A 203 0.97 1.86 -10.93
C THR A 203 1.97 1.62 -9.81
N LEU A 204 1.50 1.05 -8.69
CA LEU A 204 2.34 0.80 -7.52
C LEU A 204 3.04 -0.56 -7.60
N THR A 205 2.31 -1.59 -8.02
CA THR A 205 2.85 -2.94 -8.21
C THR A 205 2.16 -3.63 -9.38
N THR A 206 2.86 -4.57 -10.01
CA THR A 206 2.30 -5.46 -11.03
C THR A 206 2.77 -6.88 -10.76
N THR A 207 1.83 -7.83 -10.67
CA THR A 207 2.11 -9.27 -10.59
C THR A 207 1.45 -9.97 -11.77
N THR A 208 2.20 -10.76 -12.53
CA THR A 208 1.67 -11.58 -13.63
C THR A 208 1.14 -12.91 -13.08
N ILE A 209 0.00 -13.35 -13.58
CA ILE A 209 -0.55 -14.68 -13.27
C ILE A 209 -0.07 -15.66 -14.35
N GLY A 210 0.76 -16.63 -13.97
CA GLY A 210 1.36 -17.60 -14.89
C GLY A 210 2.33 -18.58 -14.25
#